data_AF-A0A847FKI9-F1
#
_entry.id   AF-A0A847FKI9-F1
#
_cell.length_a   1.000
_cell.length_b   1.000
_cell.length_c   1.000
_cell.angle_alpha   90.00
_cell.angle_beta   90.00
_cell.angle_gamma   90.00
#
_symmetry.space_group_name_H-M   'P 1'
#
loop_
_entity.id
_entity.type
_entity.pdbx_description
1 polymer ?
#
loop_
_entity_poly.entity_id
_entity_poly.type
_entity_poly.pdbx_seq_one_letter_code
_entity_poly.pdbx_strand_id
1 'polypeptide(L)'
;MATKLVPKELARRPERLAPGHRLCAGCGASIVVRQVLAAIDQPVVVANATGCLEVATSIYPYTAWRVPWIHNAFENAAATISGVEAAYRSLVRQNKLPEQDVRFLAFGGDGGTYDIGLQSLSGAAERGHQFLYVCY
;
A
#
# COMPACT_ATOMS: atom_id res chain seq x y z
N MET A 1 16.58 15.30 -1.55
CA MET A 1 16.19 15.66 -2.94
C MET A 1 15.20 14.61 -3.41
N ALA A 2 14.06 15.00 -4.00
CA ALA A 2 13.12 14.03 -4.55
C ALA A 2 13.78 13.27 -5.73
N THR A 3 13.62 11.94 -5.77
CA THR A 3 14.12 11.13 -6.88
C THR A 3 13.47 11.59 -8.19
N LYS A 4 14.28 11.85 -9.22
CA LYS A 4 13.76 12.23 -10.53
C LYS A 4 13.04 11.03 -11.16
N LEU A 5 11.74 11.17 -11.40
CA LEU A 5 10.94 10.12 -12.04
C LEU A 5 11.06 10.23 -13.56
N VAL A 6 11.79 9.30 -14.18
CA VAL A 6 11.91 9.21 -15.63
C VAL A 6 11.09 8.00 -16.11
N PRO A 7 9.96 8.20 -16.83
CA PRO A 7 9.05 7.11 -17.20
C PRO A 7 9.73 5.93 -17.92
N LYS A 8 10.69 6.22 -18.80
CA LYS A 8 11.47 5.20 -19.53
C LYS A 8 12.30 4.30 -18.60
N GLU A 9 12.78 4.85 -17.48
CA GLU A 9 13.55 4.11 -16.48
C GLU A 9 12.61 3.33 -15.56
N LEU A 10 11.49 3.93 -15.14
CA LEU A 10 10.47 3.28 -14.32
C LEU A 10 9.88 2.05 -15.02
N ALA A 11 9.64 2.12 -16.33
CA ALA A 11 9.12 1.02 -17.13
C ALA A 11 10.04 -0.21 -17.20
N ARG A 12 11.33 -0.07 -16.85
CA ARG A 12 12.30 -1.18 -16.79
C ARG A 12 12.30 -1.88 -15.44
N ARG A 13 11.62 -1.34 -14.43
CA ARG A 13 11.59 -1.90 -13.08
C ARG A 13 10.68 -3.12 -13.05
N PRO A 14 10.99 -4.12 -12.21
CA PRO A 14 10.09 -5.24 -12.01
C PRO A 14 8.77 -4.76 -11.42
N GLU A 15 7.67 -5.22 -12.01
CA GLU A 15 6.34 -4.87 -11.51
C GLU A 15 6.09 -5.52 -10.15
N ARG A 16 5.69 -4.69 -9.18
CA ARG A 16 5.34 -5.11 -7.81
C ARG A 16 3.86 -5.52 -7.67
N LEU A 17 3.03 -5.19 -8.67
CA LEU A 17 1.69 -5.74 -8.87
C LEU A 17 1.74 -6.65 -10.10
N ALA A 18 1.58 -7.95 -9.89
CA ALA A 18 1.65 -8.97 -10.93
C ALA A 18 0.52 -8.83 -11.97
N PRO A 19 0.77 -9.23 -13.23
CA PRO A 19 -0.33 -9.47 -14.17
C PRO A 19 -1.20 -10.65 -13.73
N GLY A 20 -2.41 -10.78 -14.28
CA GLY A 20 -3.31 -11.91 -13.99
C GLY A 20 -4.32 -11.69 -12.86
N HIS A 21 -4.60 -10.43 -12.49
CA HIS A 21 -5.66 -10.05 -11.56
C HIS A 21 -6.98 -9.76 -12.29
N ARG A 22 -8.12 -9.78 -11.57
CA ARG A 22 -9.48 -9.65 -12.15
C ARG A 22 -10.01 -8.22 -12.28
N LEU A 23 -9.13 -7.22 -12.28
CA LEU A 23 -9.52 -5.84 -12.56
C LEU A 23 -9.97 -5.71 -14.02
N CYS A 24 -10.92 -4.80 -14.29
CA CYS A 24 -11.44 -4.54 -15.63
C CYS A 24 -10.31 -4.15 -16.60
N ALA A 25 -10.50 -4.42 -17.89
CA ALA A 25 -9.59 -3.93 -18.93
C ALA A 25 -9.52 -2.40 -18.88
N GLY A 26 -8.31 -1.84 -18.71
CA GLY A 26 -8.11 -0.41 -18.56
C GLY A 26 -8.47 0.18 -17.19
N CYS A 27 -8.60 -0.65 -16.15
CA CYS A 27 -8.95 -0.17 -14.80
C CYS A 27 -7.92 0.84 -14.25
N GLY A 28 -8.39 2.05 -13.92
CA GLY A 28 -7.56 3.13 -13.37
C GLY A 28 -6.86 2.76 -12.05
N ALA A 29 -7.51 2.01 -11.16
CA ALA A 29 -6.91 1.57 -9.90
C ALA A 29 -5.61 0.76 -10.13
N SER A 30 -5.61 -0.14 -11.11
CA SER A 30 -4.41 -0.92 -11.46
C SER A 30 -3.26 -0.03 -11.94
N ILE A 31 -3.57 1.01 -12.71
CA ILE A 31 -2.61 1.96 -13.26
C ILE A 31 -2.00 2.79 -12.12
N VAL A 32 -2.84 3.36 -11.25
CA VAL A 32 -2.39 4.13 -10.09
C VAL A 32 -1.46 3.31 -9.21
N VAL A 33 -1.84 2.09 -8.83
CA VAL A 33 -1.02 1.21 -7.99
C VAL A 33 0.32 0.91 -8.65
N ARG A 34 0.33 0.56 -9.95
CA ARG A 34 1.56 0.28 -10.69
C ARG A 34 2.51 1.48 -10.71
N GLN A 35 1.99 2.68 -10.96
CA GLN A 35 2.80 3.91 -10.99
C GLN A 35 3.35 4.27 -9.61
N VAL A 36 2.52 4.20 -8.57
CA VAL A 36 2.94 4.48 -7.19
C VAL A 36 4.03 3.50 -6.76
N LEU A 37 3.85 2.21 -7.00
CA LEU A 37 4.85 1.20 -6.62
C LEU A 37 6.13 1.30 -7.46
N ALA A 38 6.04 1.69 -8.74
CA ALA A 38 7.21 1.89 -9.58
C ALA A 38 8.08 3.06 -9.10
N ALA A 39 7.47 4.10 -8.54
CA ALA A 39 8.16 5.27 -8.00
C ALA A 39 8.90 5.01 -6.68
N ILE A 40 8.70 3.86 -6.03
CA ILE A 40 9.31 3.51 -4.74
C ILE A 40 10.50 2.58 -4.97
N ASP A 41 11.70 3.06 -4.64
CA ASP A 41 12.93 2.26 -4.70
C ASP A 41 13.03 1.27 -3.54
N GLN A 42 12.55 1.68 -2.38
CA GLN A 42 12.66 0.99 -1.12
C GLN A 42 11.82 -0.30 -1.04
N PRO A 43 12.13 -1.20 -0.09
CA PRO A 43 11.17 -2.19 0.38
C PRO A 43 9.87 -1.50 0.80
N VAL A 44 8.73 -2.07 0.40
CA VAL A 44 7.41 -1.50 0.66
C VAL A 44 6.47 -2.54 1.25
N VAL A 45 5.71 -2.14 2.26
CA VAL A 45 4.59 -2.92 2.81
C VAL A 45 3.30 -2.21 2.47
N VAL A 46 2.33 -2.96 1.97
CA VAL A 46 1.06 -2.42 1.48
C VAL A 46 -0.11 -2.94 2.31
N ALA A 47 -1.05 -2.06 2.65
CA ALA A 47 -2.38 -2.41 3.12
C ALA A 47 -3.45 -1.98 2.13
N ASN A 48 -4.56 -2.72 2.08
CA ASN A 48 -5.75 -2.34 1.33
C ASN A 48 -6.97 -2.22 2.23
N ALA A 49 -7.78 -1.19 1.99
CA ALA A 49 -9.18 -1.24 2.37
C ALA A 49 -9.91 -2.24 1.45
N THR A 50 -10.86 -2.99 2.01
CA THR A 50 -11.77 -3.83 1.21
C THR A 50 -12.41 -2.99 0.09
N GLY A 51 -12.42 -3.51 -1.14
CA GLY A 51 -12.94 -2.79 -2.30
C GLY A 51 -12.41 -3.39 -3.59
N CYS A 52 -12.73 -2.78 -4.74
CA CYS A 52 -12.38 -3.33 -6.07
C CYS A 52 -10.91 -3.72 -6.20
N LEU A 53 -9.99 -2.88 -5.72
CA LEU A 53 -8.56 -3.18 -5.78
C LEU A 53 -8.21 -4.44 -4.99
N GLU A 54 -8.71 -4.58 -3.77
CA GLU A 54 -8.47 -5.74 -2.92
C GLU A 54 -9.08 -7.00 -3.58
N VAL A 55 -10.40 -7.06 -3.70
CA VAL A 55 -11.10 -8.28 -4.17
C VAL A 55 -10.64 -8.76 -5.53
N ALA A 56 -10.16 -7.87 -6.41
CA ALA A 56 -9.70 -8.25 -7.73
C ALA A 56 -8.22 -8.70 -7.76
N THR A 57 -7.43 -8.38 -6.74
CA THR A 57 -5.99 -8.66 -6.67
C THR A 57 -5.60 -9.72 -5.63
N SER A 58 -6.49 -10.10 -4.70
CA SER A 58 -6.21 -11.06 -3.60
C SER A 58 -7.19 -12.26 -3.54
N ILE A 59 -7.71 -12.70 -4.69
CA ILE A 59 -8.65 -13.83 -4.74
C ILE A 59 -7.94 -15.12 -4.35
N TYR A 60 -8.41 -15.75 -3.27
CA TYR A 60 -7.91 -17.04 -2.79
C TYR A 60 -7.85 -18.09 -3.93
N PRO A 61 -6.75 -18.87 -4.04
CA PRO A 61 -5.55 -18.90 -3.17
C PRO A 61 -4.43 -17.96 -3.63
N TYR A 62 -4.71 -16.99 -4.50
CA TYR A 62 -3.70 -16.18 -5.18
C TYR A 62 -3.63 -14.74 -4.64
N THR A 63 -2.46 -14.13 -4.84
CA THR A 63 -2.26 -12.69 -4.64
C THR A 63 -1.44 -12.13 -5.80
N ALA A 64 -1.87 -10.98 -6.32
CA ALA A 64 -1.11 -10.23 -7.31
C ALA A 64 -0.01 -9.36 -6.68
N TRP A 65 0.06 -9.28 -5.35
CA TRP A 65 1.04 -8.45 -4.65
C TRP A 65 2.38 -9.18 -4.54
N ARG A 66 3.42 -8.66 -5.21
CA ARG A 66 4.81 -9.18 -5.16
C ARG A 66 5.64 -8.48 -4.09
N VAL A 67 4.95 -7.96 -3.08
CA VAL A 67 5.49 -7.25 -1.91
C VAL A 67 4.70 -7.71 -0.68
N PRO A 68 5.25 -7.59 0.55
CA PRO A 68 4.47 -7.83 1.75
C PRO A 68 3.16 -7.01 1.72
N TRP A 69 2.05 -7.72 1.87
CA TRP A 69 0.72 -7.16 1.74
C TRP A 69 -0.17 -7.66 2.87
N ILE A 70 -0.99 -6.78 3.42
CA ILE A 70 -1.92 -7.09 4.50
C ILE A 70 -3.31 -6.54 4.20
N HIS A 71 -4.32 -7.33 4.52
CA HIS A 71 -5.72 -6.93 4.49
C HIS A 71 -6.36 -7.24 5.84
N ASN A 72 -7.33 -6.40 6.21
CA ASN A 72 -8.06 -6.53 7.46
C ASN A 72 -9.55 -6.28 7.22
N ALA A 73 -9.98 -5.01 7.18
CA ALA A 73 -11.37 -4.66 6.92
C ALA A 73 -11.49 -3.39 6.05
N PHE A 74 -12.73 -3.00 5.76
CA PHE A 74 -13.03 -1.89 4.88
C PHE A 74 -12.67 -0.54 5.52
N GLU A 75 -12.97 -0.39 6.80
CA GLU A 75 -12.92 0.86 7.54
C GLU A 75 -11.53 1.20 8.13
N ASN A 76 -10.57 0.27 8.07
CA ASN A 76 -9.39 0.33 8.95
C ASN A 76 -8.02 0.16 8.26
N ALA A 77 -7.92 0.37 6.93
CA ALA A 77 -6.66 0.23 6.21
C ALA A 77 -5.54 1.15 6.76
N ALA A 78 -5.87 2.40 7.10
CA ALA A 78 -4.90 3.35 7.66
C ALA A 78 -4.45 2.96 9.09
N ALA A 79 -5.37 2.48 9.92
CA ALA A 79 -5.05 1.96 11.25
C ALA A 79 -4.20 0.68 11.15
N THR A 80 -4.52 -0.20 10.21
CA THR A 80 -3.79 -1.45 9.95
C THR A 80 -2.35 -1.14 9.56
N ILE A 81 -2.12 -0.27 8.56
CA ILE A 81 -0.75 0.06 8.14
C ILE A 81 0.03 0.81 9.23
N SER A 82 -0.65 1.66 10.02
CA SER A 82 -0.05 2.34 11.18
C SER A 82 0.43 1.35 12.24
N GLY A 83 -0.33 0.29 12.49
CA GLY A 83 0.07 -0.80 13.38
C GLY A 83 1.31 -1.55 12.87
N VAL A 84 1.37 -1.81 11.56
CA VAL A 84 2.54 -2.44 10.92
C VAL A 84 3.79 -1.55 11.05
N GLU A 85 3.65 -0.25 10.78
CA GLU A 85 4.73 0.73 10.93
C GLU A 85 5.24 0.77 12.38
N ALA A 86 4.35 0.92 13.35
CA ALA A 86 4.70 0.95 14.76
C ALA A 86 5.36 -0.35 15.24
N ALA A 87 4.85 -1.50 14.79
CA ALA A 87 5.42 -2.81 15.08
C ALA A 87 6.85 -2.93 14.51
N TYR A 88 7.05 -2.55 13.24
CA TYR A 88 8.37 -2.55 12.61
C TYR A 88 9.37 -1.68 13.39
N ARG A 89 9.00 -0.43 13.71
CA ARG A 89 9.84 0.47 14.49
C ARG A 89 10.17 -0.09 15.88
N SER A 90 9.20 -0.72 16.54
CA SER A 90 9.41 -1.36 17.84
C SER A 90 10.40 -2.52 17.75
N LEU A 91 10.26 -3.39 16.75
CA LEU A 91 11.14 -4.54 16.55
C LEU A 91 12.57 -4.11 16.17
N VAL A 92 12.73 -3.05 15.38
CA VAL A 92 14.05 -2.45 15.08
C VAL A 92 14.71 -1.92 16.36
N ARG A 93 13.99 -1.13 17.18
CA ARG A 93 14.52 -0.63 18.47
C ARG A 93 14.92 -1.75 19.44
N GLN A 94 14.25 -2.91 19.35
CA GLN A 94 14.55 -4.10 20.16
C GLN A 94 15.67 -4.96 19.56
N ASN A 95 16.30 -4.57 18.45
CA ASN A 95 17.27 -5.36 17.69
C ASN A 95 16.73 -6.73 17.24
N LYS A 96 15.41 -6.86 17.06
CA LYS A 96 14.76 -8.09 16.57
C LYS A 96 14.62 -8.11 15.04
N LEU A 97 14.74 -6.96 14.40
CA LEU A 97 14.78 -6.81 12.94
C LEU A 97 15.87 -5.82 12.55
N PRO A 98 16.55 -6.03 11.40
CA PRO A 98 17.47 -5.05 10.87
C PRO A 98 16.72 -3.79 10.42
N GLU A 99 17.32 -2.62 10.70
CA GLU A 99 16.84 -1.35 10.20
C GLU A 99 17.02 -1.28 8.68
N GLN A 100 15.92 -0.95 8.00
CA GLN A 100 15.82 -0.76 6.56
C GLN A 100 14.95 0.48 6.34
N ASP A 101 15.15 1.17 5.21
CA ASP A 101 14.31 2.31 4.80
C ASP A 101 12.95 1.82 4.26
N VAL A 102 12.17 1.10 5.07
CA VAL A 102 10.87 0.54 4.63
C VAL A 102 9.84 1.64 4.43
N ARG A 103 9.11 1.59 3.32
CA ARG A 103 7.96 2.44 3.05
C ARG A 103 6.66 1.71 3.39
N PHE A 104 5.75 2.42 4.05
CA PHE A 104 4.44 1.88 4.43
C PHE A 104 3.37 2.58 3.60
N LEU A 105 2.54 1.81 2.92
CA LEU A 105 1.50 2.31 2.02
C LEU A 105 0.13 1.73 2.39
N ALA A 106 -0.91 2.56 2.28
CA ALA A 106 -2.30 2.11 2.29
C ALA A 106 -3.03 2.61 1.04
N PHE A 107 -3.80 1.73 0.40
CA PHE A 107 -4.71 2.08 -0.70
C PHE A 107 -6.16 1.91 -0.26
N GLY A 108 -6.96 2.95 -0.45
CA GLY A 108 -8.41 2.94 -0.24
C GLY A 108 -9.15 3.42 -1.48
N GLY A 109 -10.34 2.85 -1.72
CA GLY A 109 -11.29 3.50 -2.64
C GLY A 109 -11.94 4.71 -1.96
N ASP A 110 -12.79 5.41 -2.69
CA ASP A 110 -13.53 6.57 -2.21
C ASP A 110 -14.34 6.27 -0.94
N GLY A 111 -15.11 5.18 -0.89
CA GLY A 111 -15.87 4.81 0.31
C GLY A 111 -14.99 4.46 1.52
N GLY A 112 -13.84 3.82 1.28
CA GLY A 112 -12.86 3.48 2.33
C GLY A 112 -12.00 4.68 2.77
N THR A 113 -12.18 5.85 2.15
CA THR A 113 -11.41 7.06 2.43
C THR A 113 -12.29 8.19 2.95
N TYR A 114 -13.34 8.55 2.20
CA TYR A 114 -14.19 9.70 2.47
C TYR A 114 -15.37 9.38 3.39
N ASP A 115 -15.71 8.10 3.55
CA ASP A 115 -16.84 7.65 4.36
C ASP A 115 -16.36 6.76 5.52
N ILE A 116 -16.59 5.44 5.45
CA ILE A 116 -16.39 4.53 6.58
C ILE A 116 -14.95 4.50 7.11
N GLY A 117 -13.95 4.71 6.24
CA GLY A 117 -12.55 4.69 6.63
C GLY A 117 -11.95 6.03 7.06
N LEU A 118 -12.71 7.14 6.95
CA LEU A 118 -12.21 8.47 7.29
C LEU A 118 -11.73 8.56 8.74
N GLN A 119 -12.44 7.92 9.67
CA GLN A 119 -12.07 7.92 11.08
C GLN A 119 -10.70 7.26 11.31
N SER A 120 -10.42 6.13 10.64
CA SER A 120 -9.13 5.43 10.83
C SER A 120 -7.98 6.19 10.18
N LEU A 121 -8.23 6.83 9.03
CA LEU A 121 -7.26 7.70 8.36
C LEU A 121 -6.94 8.93 9.21
N SER A 122 -7.96 9.64 9.68
CA SER A 122 -7.82 10.81 10.54
C SER A 122 -7.02 10.47 11.81
N GLY A 123 -7.39 9.38 12.50
CA GLY A 123 -6.65 8.96 13.70
C GLY A 123 -5.20 8.56 13.43
N ALA A 124 -4.91 7.95 12.28
CA ALA A 124 -3.54 7.62 11.88
C ALA A 124 -2.69 8.87 11.60
N ALA A 125 -3.28 9.88 10.95
CA ALA A 125 -2.65 11.17 10.68
C ALA A 125 -2.38 11.96 11.96
N GLU A 126 -3.36 12.03 12.88
CA GLU A 126 -3.24 12.71 14.17
C GLU A 126 -2.09 12.16 15.03
N ARG A 127 -1.84 10.84 14.97
CA ARG A 127 -0.71 10.19 15.66
C ARG A 127 0.64 10.37 14.97
N GLY A 128 0.69 11.00 13.79
CA GLY A 128 1.92 11.27 13.06
C GLY A 128 2.61 10.04 12.47
N HIS A 129 1.85 8.95 12.21
CA HIS A 129 2.43 7.75 11.59
C HIS A 129 3.02 8.07 10.22
N GLN A 130 4.19 7.49 9.92
CA GLN A 130 4.93 7.73 8.69
C GLN A 130 4.53 6.71 7.60
N PHE A 131 3.44 6.98 6.89
CA PHE A 131 2.96 6.17 5.78
C PHE A 131 2.36 7.04 4.67
N LEU A 132 2.25 6.48 3.46
CA LEU A 132 1.53 7.10 2.35
C LEU A 132 0.14 6.48 2.25
N TYR A 133 -0.90 7.31 2.27
CA TYR A 133 -2.27 6.89 1.96
C TYR A 133 -2.64 7.35 0.55
N VAL A 134 -3.20 6.46 -0.27
CA VAL A 134 -3.66 6.76 -1.62
C VAL A 134 -5.14 6.42 -1.73
N CYS A 135 -5.96 7.45 -1.95
CA CYS A 135 -7.30 7.27 -2.49
C CYS A 135 -7.18 7.11 -4.01
N TYR A 136 -7.69 6.01 -4.57
CA TYR A 136 -7.63 5.72 -6.01
C TYR A 136 -8.98 5.84 -6.71
#